data_AF-A0A7H0Y264-F1
#
_entry.id   AF-A0A7H0Y264-F1
#
_cell.length_a   1.000
_cell.length_b   1.000
_cell.length_c   1.000
_cell.angle_alpha   90.00
_cell.angle_beta   90.00
_cell.angle_gamma   90.00
#
_symmetry.space_group_name_H-M   'P 1'
#
loop_
_entity.id
_entity.type
_entity.pdbx_description
1 polymer ?
#
loop_
_entity_poly.entity_id
_entity_poly.type
_entity_poly.pdbx_seq_one_letter_code
_entity_poly.pdbx_strand_id
1 'polypeptide(L)' 'MGQNLKNWFVEVTYTHENSVLLETAFQELVKRVGNEIVRRSGNNIQLRYPQVAYEERALEVIRKYQLVKV' A
#
# COMPACT_ATOMS: atom_id res chain seq x y z
N MET A 1 3.13 5.14 -34.02
CA MET A 1 2.60 6.00 -32.93
C MET A 1 2.53 5.16 -31.66
N GLY A 2 3.49 5.29 -30.74
CA GLY A 2 3.62 4.44 -29.54
C GLY A 2 3.47 5.25 -28.25
N GLN A 3 2.33 5.90 -28.06
CA GLN A 3 2.08 6.73 -26.88
C GLN A 3 1.31 5.96 -25.79
N ASN A 4 1.92 5.91 -24.60
CA ASN A 4 1.31 5.72 -23.27
C ASN A 4 0.74 4.35 -22.84
N LEU A 5 1.62 3.39 -22.54
CA LEU A 5 1.32 2.27 -21.61
C LEU A 5 1.86 2.50 -20.18
N LYS A 6 2.38 3.69 -19.86
CA LYS A 6 3.23 3.89 -18.67
C LYS A 6 2.53 4.22 -17.34
N ASN A 7 1.20 4.37 -17.28
CA ASN A 7 0.54 4.90 -16.07
C ASN A 7 -0.69 4.11 -15.57
N TRP A 8 -0.69 2.78 -15.71
CA TRP A 8 -1.81 1.93 -15.26
C TRP A 8 -1.73 1.52 -13.78
N PHE A 9 -0.71 1.96 -13.05
CA PHE A 9 -0.49 1.58 -11.66
C PHE A 9 -0.49 2.82 -10.78
N VAL A 10 -1.25 2.78 -9.70
CA VAL A 10 -1.20 3.77 -8.64
C VAL A 10 -0.15 3.31 -7.64
N GLU A 11 0.76 4.19 -7.29
CA GLU A 11 1.76 3.97 -6.25
C GLU A 11 1.54 4.98 -5.13
N VAL A 12 1.41 4.48 -3.89
CA VAL A 12 1.20 5.31 -2.71
C VAL A 12 2.07 4.81 -1.58
N THR A 13 2.75 5.72 -0.89
CA THR A 13 3.58 5.40 0.26
C THR A 13 2.86 5.80 1.54
N TYR A 14 2.93 4.93 2.54
CA TYR A 14 2.38 5.10 3.87
C TYR A 14 3.48 4.91 4.91
N THR A 15 3.41 5.63 6.02
CA THR A 15 4.33 5.52 7.15
C THR A 15 3.55 5.49 8.46
N HIS A 16 4.23 5.14 9.54
CA HIS A 16 3.66 5.15 10.88
C HIS A 16 4.78 5.36 11.91
N GLU A 17 4.50 6.14 12.96
CA GLU A 17 5.47 6.42 14.04
C GLU A 17 5.83 5.16 14.84
N ASN A 18 4.86 4.28 15.03
CA ASN A 18 5.01 3.01 15.73
C ASN A 18 5.36 1.88 14.74
N SER A 19 6.59 1.40 14.78
CA SER A 19 7.09 0.33 13.90
C SER A 19 6.39 -1.01 14.10
N VAL A 20 5.84 -1.31 15.29
CA VAL A 20 5.10 -2.55 15.56
C VAL A 20 3.74 -2.53 14.87
N LEU A 21 3.03 -1.40 14.96
CA LEU A 21 1.78 -1.20 14.23
C LEU A 21 1.99 -1.20 12.72
N LEU A 22 3.09 -0.59 12.25
CA LEU A 22 3.47 -0.63 10.84
C LEU A 22 3.67 -2.07 10.35
N GLU A 23 4.41 -2.88 11.10
CA GLU A 23 4.64 -4.28 10.74
C GLU A 23 3.35 -5.10 10.72
N THR A 24 2.49 -4.88 11.71
CA THR A 24 1.17 -5.53 11.79
C THR A 24 0.29 -5.13 10.60
N ALA A 25 0.26 -3.83 10.27
CA ALA A 25 -0.47 -3.31 9.14
C ALA A 25 0.06 -3.85 7.81
N PHE A 26 1.37 -3.96 7.66
CA PHE A 26 2.01 -4.58 6.48
C PHE A 26 1.57 -6.04 6.32
N GLN A 27 1.62 -6.83 7.40
CA GLN A 27 1.18 -8.24 7.36
C GLN A 27 -0.31 -8.37 7.00
N GLU A 28 -1.18 -7.51 7.53
CA GLU A 28 -2.60 -7.49 7.14
C GLU A 28 -2.81 -7.04 5.69
N LEU A 29 -2.10 -6.01 5.22
CA LEU A 29 -2.15 -5.56 3.83
C LEU A 29 -1.73 -6.69 2.89
N VAL A 30 -0.61 -7.36 3.17
CA VAL A 30 -0.13 -8.50 2.37
C VAL A 30 -1.18 -9.62 2.31
N LYS A 31 -1.87 -9.92 3.42
CA LYS A 31 -2.96 -10.91 3.45
C LYS A 31 -4.20 -10.48 2.65
N ARG A 32 -4.54 -9.18 2.64
CA ARG A 32 -5.75 -8.64 2.01
C ARG A 32 -5.61 -8.39 0.51
N VAL A 33 -4.47 -7.85 0.08
CA VAL A 33 -4.24 -7.40 -1.30
C VAL A 33 -3.10 -8.15 -2.01
N GLY A 34 -2.24 -8.86 -1.26
CA GLY A 34 -1.14 -9.65 -1.82
C GLY A 34 0.23 -8.98 -1.71
N ASN A 35 1.28 -9.80 -1.59
CA ASN A 35 2.67 -9.33 -1.44
C ASN A 35 3.24 -8.64 -2.70
N GLU A 36 2.60 -8.85 -3.86
CA GLU A 36 2.96 -8.16 -5.11
C GLU A 36 2.54 -6.67 -5.12
N ILE A 37 1.49 -6.35 -4.35
CA ILE A 37 0.92 -5.01 -4.23
C ILE A 37 1.60 -4.22 -3.11
N VAL A 38 2.03 -4.89 -2.05
CA VAL A 38 2.56 -4.26 -0.83
C VAL A 38 4.06 -4.47 -0.76
N ARG A 39 4.82 -3.38 -0.71
CA ARG A 39 6.25 -3.39 -0.42
C ARG A 39 6.52 -2.66 0.87
N ARG A 40 7.51 -3.10 1.62
CA ARG A 40 8.01 -2.40 2.81
C ARG A 40 9.43 -1.93 2.57
N SER A 41 9.70 -0.67 2.90
CA SER A 41 11.03 -0.08 2.88
C SER A 41 11.24 0.68 4.19
N GLY A 42 11.95 0.05 5.13
CA GLY A 42 12.16 0.59 6.47
C GLY A 42 10.83 0.85 7.21
N ASN A 43 10.59 2.10 7.56
CA ASN A 43 9.35 2.58 8.21
C ASN A 43 8.27 3.03 7.21
N ASN A 44 8.40 2.66 5.94
CA ASN A 44 7.43 2.97 4.91
C ASN A 44 6.84 1.69 4.32
N ILE A 45 5.53 1.70 4.08
CA ILE A 45 4.77 0.72 3.32
C ILE A 45 4.35 1.37 2.02
N GLN A 46 4.83 0.83 0.91
CA GLN A 46 4.48 1.27 -0.42
C GLN A 46 3.43 0.32 -0.99
N LEU A 47 2.31 0.86 -1.45
CA LEU A 47 1.26 0.15 -2.13
C LEU A 47 1.30 0.48 -3.60
N ARG A 48 1.43 -0.54 -4.44
CA ARG A 48 1.42 -0.42 -5.89
C ARG A 48 0.36 -1.34 -6.47
N TYR A 49 -0.77 -0.77 -6.88
CA TYR A 49 -1.89 -1.55 -7.40
C TYR A 49 -2.31 -1.12 -8.83
N PRO A 50 -2.71 -2.09 -9.68
CA PRO A 50 -3.17 -1.81 -11.04
C PRO A 50 -4.61 -1.31 -11.11
N GLN A 51 -5.41 -1.49 -10.05
CA GLN A 51 -6.86 -1.23 -10.06
C GLN A 51 -7.37 -0.66 -8.74
N VAL A 52 -8.41 0.17 -8.82
CA VAL A 52 -9.05 0.86 -7.67
C VAL A 52 -9.62 -0.10 -6.63
N ALA A 53 -10.07 -1.30 -7.01
CA ALA A 53 -10.61 -2.28 -6.06
C ALA A 53 -9.62 -2.72 -4.96
N TYR A 54 -8.31 -2.64 -5.23
CA TYR A 54 -7.28 -2.91 -4.22
C TYR A 54 -7.11 -1.73 -3.26
N GLU A 55 -7.43 -0.52 -3.70
CA GLU A 55 -7.40 0.68 -2.86
C GLU A 55 -8.41 0.56 -1.71
N GLU A 56 -9.64 0.13 -1.98
CA GLU A 56 -10.67 -0.02 -0.95
C GLU A 56 -10.25 -1.01 0.14
N ARG A 57 -9.74 -2.18 -0.27
CA ARG A 57 -9.24 -3.20 0.66
C ARG A 57 -8.04 -2.72 1.47
N ALA A 58 -7.15 -1.97 0.84
CA ALA A 58 -6.00 -1.39 1.53
C ALA A 58 -6.43 -0.25 2.47
N LEU A 59 -7.39 0.58 2.07
CA LEU A 59 -7.92 1.72 2.83
C LEU A 59 -8.52 1.28 4.15
N GLU A 60 -9.21 0.13 4.20
CA GLU A 60 -9.69 -0.44 5.46
C GLU A 60 -8.53 -0.65 6.45
N VAL A 61 -7.42 -1.22 5.98
CA VAL A 61 -6.24 -1.50 6.81
C VAL A 61 -5.52 -0.20 7.17
N ILE A 62 -5.31 0.69 6.21
CA ILE A 62 -4.72 2.03 6.41
C ILE A 62 -5.49 2.79 7.49
N ARG A 63 -6.82 2.79 7.44
CA ARG A 63 -7.67 3.45 8.45
C ARG A 63 -7.62 2.76 9.80
N LYS A 64 -7.66 1.43 9.82
CA LYS A 64 -7.59 0.63 11.06
C LYS A 64 -6.29 0.86 11.82
N TYR A 65 -5.17 0.99 11.11
CA TYR A 65 -3.84 1.21 11.70
C TYR A 65 -3.37 2.66 11.63
N GLN A 66 -4.26 3.60 11.27
CA GLN A 66 -3.96 5.04 11.17
C GLN A 66 -2.67 5.35 10.40
N LEU A 67 -2.40 4.61 9.32
CA LEU A 67 -1.21 4.84 8.50
C LEU A 67 -1.28 6.20 7.82
N VAL A 68 -0.17 6.93 7.83
CA VAL A 68 -0.08 8.29 7.29
C VAL A 68 0.51 8.23 5.89
N LYS A 69 -0.14 8.85 4.91
CA LYS A 69 0.39 8.95 3.54
C LYS A 69 1.54 9.96 3.50
N VAL A 70 2.63 9.62 2.80
CA VAL A 70 3.82 10.46 2.58
C VAL A 70 4.16 10.64 1.11
#